data_AF-A0A023D299-F1
#
_entry.id   AF-A0A023D299-F1
#
_cell.length_a   1.000
_cell.length_b   1.000
_cell.length_c   1.000
_cell.angle_alpha   90.00
_cell.angle_beta   90.00
_cell.angle_gamma   90.00
#
_symmetry.space_group_name_H-M   'P 1'
#
loop_
_entity.id
_entity.type
_entity.pdbx_description
1 polymer ?
#
loop_
_entity_poly.entity_id
_entity_poly.type
_entity_poly.pdbx_seq_one_letter_code
_entity_poly.pdbx_strand_id
1 'polypeptide(L)'
;MSDAFRNSAIRIGAIALLSPLILGLAGLALSDEAFAQDGSGGRRMASFQAADANHDGRVSQEEFEAFARARLASSGGMRATMFNRLAPEDQKARLDEKFAQMDSGGKGYLTPDDWHPQS
;
A
#
# COMPACT_ATOMS: atom_id res chain seq x y z
N MET A 1 -48.34 -25.46 -34.49
CA MET A 1 -48.70 -26.62 -33.64
C MET A 1 -47.70 -26.65 -32.49
N SER A 2 -48.21 -26.60 -31.27
CA SER A 2 -47.57 -26.89 -29.96
C SER A 2 -46.41 -26.02 -29.46
N ASP A 3 -46.75 -25.20 -28.46
CA ASP A 3 -45.93 -24.69 -27.37
C ASP A 3 -45.09 -25.76 -26.65
N ALA A 4 -43.92 -25.37 -26.15
CA ALA A 4 -43.39 -25.90 -24.89
C ALA A 4 -42.49 -24.86 -24.22
N PHE A 5 -43.04 -24.28 -23.16
CA PHE A 5 -42.41 -23.40 -22.19
C PHE A 5 -41.24 -24.06 -21.44
N ARG A 6 -40.39 -23.18 -20.88
CA ARG A 6 -39.93 -23.17 -19.46
C ARG A 6 -38.47 -23.57 -19.21
N ASN A 7 -37.63 -22.55 -18.96
CA ASN A 7 -37.01 -22.32 -17.65
C ASN A 7 -36.31 -20.95 -17.65
N SER A 8 -36.92 -19.97 -16.98
CA SER A 8 -36.43 -19.41 -15.70
C SER A 8 -35.27 -18.43 -15.93
N ALA A 9 -35.55 -17.19 -16.31
CA ALA A 9 -35.81 -16.09 -15.38
C ALA A 9 -34.62 -15.80 -14.44
N ILE A 10 -33.69 -14.95 -14.89
CA ILE A 10 -33.12 -13.91 -14.04
C ILE A 10 -33.19 -12.60 -14.83
N ARG A 11 -33.94 -11.66 -14.27
CA ARG A 11 -34.26 -10.36 -14.85
C ARG A 11 -33.07 -9.42 -14.64
N ILE A 12 -32.62 -8.84 -15.75
CA ILE A 12 -32.29 -7.43 -15.97
C ILE A 12 -32.03 -6.62 -14.69
N GLY A 13 -30.77 -6.27 -14.49
CA GLY A 13 -30.35 -5.05 -13.81
C GLY A 13 -29.32 -4.35 -14.70
N ALA A 14 -29.82 -3.67 -15.73
CA ALA A 14 -29.01 -2.87 -16.64
C ALA A 14 -28.46 -1.64 -15.91
N ILE A 15 -27.15 -1.47 -15.92
CA ILE A 15 -26.53 -0.15 -16.09
C ILE A 15 -25.44 -0.33 -17.13
N ALA A 16 -25.85 -0.19 -18.40
CA ALA A 16 -24.93 0.25 -19.44
C ALA A 16 -24.45 1.66 -19.05
N LEU A 17 -23.22 2.01 -19.41
CA LEU A 17 -22.92 3.08 -20.37
C LEU A 17 -21.40 3.13 -20.63
N LEU A 18 -21.03 2.71 -21.84
CA LEU A 18 -20.08 3.35 -22.77
C LEU A 18 -18.59 3.44 -22.35
N SER A 19 -17.71 2.55 -22.84
CA SER A 19 -16.96 2.64 -24.13
C SER A 19 -15.58 3.34 -23.99
N PRO A 20 -14.56 3.09 -24.85
CA PRO A 20 -14.40 2.08 -25.91
C PRO A 20 -13.20 1.14 -25.67
N LEU A 21 -13.26 -0.13 -26.07
CA LEU A 21 -12.61 -0.64 -27.29
C LEU A 21 -11.32 0.12 -27.69
N ILE A 22 -10.17 -0.34 -27.19
CA ILE A 22 -8.89 -0.14 -27.87
C ILE A 22 -8.48 -1.51 -28.42
N LEU A 23 -8.77 -1.73 -29.71
CA LEU A 23 -8.01 -2.69 -30.51
C LEU A 23 -6.61 -2.07 -30.74
N GLY A 24 -5.63 -2.55 -29.98
CA GLY A 24 -4.22 -2.20 -30.14
C GLY A 24 -3.41 -3.45 -30.41
N LEU A 25 -2.99 -3.56 -31.67
CA LEU A 25 -1.96 -4.41 -32.28
C LEU A 25 -1.05 -5.28 -31.39
N ALA A 26 -0.82 -6.48 -31.91
CA ALA A 26 0.30 -7.37 -31.67
C ALA A 26 1.60 -6.69 -31.21
N GLY A 27 2.07 -7.14 -30.05
CA GLY A 27 3.41 -6.89 -29.53
C GLY A 27 3.79 -8.01 -28.59
N LEU A 28 4.08 -9.19 -29.14
CA LEU A 28 4.76 -10.26 -28.43
C LEU A 28 6.22 -9.81 -28.22
N ALA A 29 6.45 -8.93 -27.26
CA ALA A 29 7.78 -8.64 -26.74
C ALA A 29 8.00 -9.55 -25.55
N LEU A 30 8.59 -10.71 -25.81
CA LEU A 30 9.29 -11.51 -24.81
C LEU A 30 10.51 -10.70 -24.38
N SER A 31 10.32 -9.78 -23.46
CA SER A 31 11.43 -9.19 -22.73
C SER A 31 11.48 -9.89 -21.38
N ASP A 32 12.28 -10.94 -21.31
CA ASP A 32 12.80 -11.52 -20.07
C ASP A 32 13.70 -10.46 -19.39
N GLU A 33 13.11 -9.38 -18.90
CA GLU A 33 13.71 -8.61 -17.82
C GLU A 33 13.13 -9.13 -16.52
N ALA A 34 13.60 -10.33 -16.15
CA ALA A 34 13.83 -10.65 -14.76
C ALA A 34 14.74 -9.56 -14.18
N PHE A 35 14.14 -8.44 -13.75
CA PHE A 35 14.82 -7.51 -12.86
C PHE A 35 15.12 -8.30 -11.60
N ALA A 36 16.40 -8.64 -11.49
CA ALA A 36 17.01 -9.22 -10.32
C ALA A 36 16.40 -8.59 -9.08
N GLN A 37 15.77 -9.44 -8.25
CA GLN A 37 15.44 -9.10 -6.88
C GLN A 37 16.75 -8.73 -6.20
N ASP A 38 17.05 -7.44 -6.19
CA ASP A 38 17.92 -6.84 -5.20
C ASP A 38 17.37 -7.27 -3.83
N GLY A 39 18.14 -8.07 -3.08
CA GLY A 39 17.75 -8.54 -1.75
C GLY A 39 17.47 -7.41 -0.75
N SER A 40 17.73 -6.15 -1.11
CA SER A 40 17.31 -4.96 -0.39
C SER A 40 15.84 -4.57 -0.66
N GLY A 41 15.36 -4.74 -1.90
CA GLY A 41 13.98 -4.41 -2.31
C GLY A 41 12.94 -5.28 -1.61
N GLY A 42 13.22 -6.57 -1.45
CA GLY A 42 12.30 -7.51 -0.77
C GLY A 42 12.04 -7.15 0.70
N ARG A 43 13.08 -6.72 1.44
CA ARG A 43 12.92 -6.32 2.86
C ARG A 43 12.24 -4.96 3.01
N ARG A 44 12.53 -4.02 2.11
CA ARG A 44 11.83 -2.73 2.04
C ARG A 44 10.34 -2.97 1.83
N MET A 45 10.00 -3.81 0.87
CA MET A 45 8.61 -4.06 0.49
C MET A 45 7.85 -4.85 1.56
N ALA A 46 8.49 -5.81 2.22
CA ALA A 46 7.90 -6.50 3.37
C ALA A 46 7.61 -5.54 4.53
N SER A 47 8.48 -4.54 4.75
CA SER A 47 8.26 -3.53 5.79
C SER A 47 7.15 -2.56 5.43
N PHE A 48 7.03 -2.20 4.15
CA PHE A 48 5.94 -1.37 3.63
C PHE A 48 4.59 -2.09 3.79
N GLN A 49 4.51 -3.35 3.35
CA GLN A 49 3.30 -4.17 3.50
C GLN A 49 2.91 -4.40 4.96
N ALA A 50 3.88 -4.40 5.88
CA ALA A 50 3.60 -4.48 7.31
C ALA A 50 3.06 -3.15 7.89
N ALA A 51 3.27 -2.02 7.21
CA ALA A 51 2.72 -0.72 7.58
C ALA A 51 1.37 -0.47 6.93
N ASP A 52 1.21 -0.83 5.65
CA ASP A 52 -0.03 -0.79 4.88
C ASP A 52 -0.99 -1.90 5.36
N ALA A 53 -1.70 -1.62 6.45
CA ALA A 53 -2.54 -2.59 7.13
C ALA A 53 -3.85 -2.86 6.38
N ASN A 54 -4.35 -1.88 5.63
CA ASN A 54 -5.55 -2.00 4.82
C ASN A 54 -5.28 -2.53 3.40
N HIS A 55 -4.00 -2.63 3.00
CA HIS A 55 -3.52 -3.09 1.70
C HIS A 55 -4.05 -2.27 0.53
N ASP A 56 -4.17 -0.96 0.71
CA ASP A 56 -4.59 -0.03 -0.35
C ASP A 56 -3.42 0.46 -1.22
N GLY A 57 -2.19 0.04 -0.90
CA GLY A 57 -0.97 0.41 -1.60
C GLY A 57 -0.39 1.76 -1.16
N ARG A 58 -0.90 2.33 -0.07
CA ARG A 58 -0.44 3.57 0.56
C ARG A 58 -0.36 3.36 2.06
N VAL A 59 0.42 4.20 2.73
CA VAL A 59 0.49 4.22 4.19
C VAL A 59 0.03 5.60 4.65
N SER A 60 -1.10 5.61 5.36
CA SER A 60 -1.63 6.79 6.05
C SER A 60 -0.79 7.16 7.27
N GLN A 61 -1.04 8.34 7.85
CA GLN A 61 -0.34 8.79 9.05
C GLN A 61 -0.61 7.84 10.24
N GLU A 62 -1.86 7.40 10.40
CA GLU A 62 -2.28 6.50 11.46
C GLU A 62 -1.62 5.12 11.35
N GLU A 63 -1.54 4.59 10.14
CA GLU A 63 -0.85 3.32 9.85
C GLU A 63 0.65 3.41 10.11
N PHE A 64 1.26 4.52 9.67
CA PHE A 64 2.67 4.80 9.95
C PHE A 64 2.94 4.89 11.45
N GLU A 65 2.09 5.58 12.21
CA GLU A 65 2.24 5.71 13.66
C GLU A 65 2.20 4.35 14.36
N ALA A 66 1.22 3.51 14.01
CA ALA A 66 1.07 2.17 14.56
C ALA A 66 2.30 1.30 14.24
N PHE A 67 2.73 1.30 12.98
CA PHE A 67 3.92 0.57 12.54
C PHE A 67 5.19 1.04 13.25
N ALA A 68 5.41 2.35 13.33
CA ALA A 68 6.60 2.92 13.95
C ALA A 68 6.70 2.61 15.44
N ARG A 69 5.58 2.65 16.17
CA ARG A 69 5.51 2.25 17.58
C ARG A 69 5.84 0.77 17.75
N ALA A 70 5.26 -0.11 16.93
CA ALA A 70 5.55 -1.54 16.96
C ALA A 70 7.03 -1.84 16.66
N ARG A 71 7.61 -1.11 15.71
CA ARG A 71 9.02 -1.26 15.33
C ARG A 71 9.98 -0.79 16.42
N LEU A 72 9.66 0.34 17.06
CA LEU A 72 10.44 0.85 18.20
C LEU A 72 10.38 -0.12 19.38
N ALA A 73 9.20 -0.63 19.73
CA ALA A 73 9.04 -1.65 20.78
C ALA A 73 9.89 -2.90 20.49
N SER A 74 9.93 -3.35 19.24
CA SER A 74 10.69 -4.53 18.81
C SER A 74 12.21 -4.29 18.74
N SER A 75 12.65 -3.04 18.58
CA SER A 75 14.07 -2.70 18.44
C SER A 75 14.85 -2.76 19.76
N GLY A 76 14.18 -2.72 20.92
CA GLY A 76 14.77 -2.95 22.25
C GLY A 76 15.93 -2.03 22.69
N GLY A 77 16.30 -1.03 21.88
CA GLY A 77 17.47 -0.18 22.11
C GLY A 77 17.16 1.11 22.86
N MET A 78 18.22 1.85 23.22
CA MET A 78 18.10 3.14 23.92
C MET A 78 17.22 4.16 23.18
N ARG A 79 17.17 4.12 21.84
CA ARG A 79 16.24 4.94 21.04
C ARG A 79 14.78 4.65 21.36
N ALA A 80 14.40 3.37 21.48
CA ALA A 80 13.05 2.95 21.85
C ALA A 80 12.73 3.33 23.29
N THR A 81 13.69 3.13 24.20
CA THR A 81 13.54 3.56 25.61
C THR A 81 13.34 5.06 25.73
N MET A 82 14.12 5.86 25.00
CA MET A 82 13.99 7.32 25.02
C MET A 82 12.68 7.78 24.40
N PHE A 83 12.24 7.16 23.30
CA PHE A 83 10.94 7.46 22.70
C PHE A 83 9.78 7.17 23.65
N ASN A 84 9.79 6.02 24.33
CA ASN A 84 8.73 5.65 25.28
C ASN A 84 8.70 6.51 26.55
N ARG A 85 9.77 7.27 26.83
CA ARG A 85 9.82 8.23 27.95
C ARG A 85 9.26 9.61 27.59
N LEU A 86 9.05 9.89 26.30
CA LEU A 86 8.44 11.14 25.85
C LEU A 86 6.94 11.15 26.19
N ALA A 87 6.38 12.34 26.37
CA ALA A 87 4.93 12.50 26.47
C ALA A 87 4.24 12.07 25.16
N PRO A 88 2.98 11.60 25.20
CA PRO A 88 2.27 11.15 24.00
C PRO A 88 2.26 12.16 22.85
N GLU A 89 2.14 13.45 23.17
CA GLU A 89 2.21 14.56 22.24
C GLU A 89 3.58 14.67 21.53
N ASP A 90 4.67 14.51 22.28
CA ASP A 90 6.04 14.56 21.75
C ASP A 90 6.36 13.31 20.92
N GLN A 91 5.81 12.16 21.31
CA GLN A 91 5.89 10.93 20.53
C GLN A 91 5.22 11.12 19.17
N LYS A 92 3.99 11.67 19.18
CA LYS A 92 3.26 11.99 17.96
C LYS A 92 4.02 12.99 17.10
N ALA A 93 4.48 14.11 17.67
CA ALA A 93 5.23 15.12 16.94
C ALA A 93 6.45 14.55 16.21
N ARG A 94 7.18 13.61 16.85
CA ARG A 94 8.32 12.94 16.21
C ARG A 94 7.93 11.96 15.10
N LEU A 95 6.79 11.30 15.22
CA LEU A 95 6.27 10.41 14.18
C LEU A 95 5.76 11.24 12.99
N ASP A 96 5.08 12.35 13.27
CA ASP A 96 4.61 13.31 12.27
C ASP A 96 5.78 13.92 11.49
N GLU A 97 6.85 14.35 12.18
CA GLU A 97 8.07 14.85 11.55
C GLU A 97 8.72 13.78 10.64
N LYS A 98 8.80 12.54 11.11
CA LYS A 98 9.33 11.42 10.32
C LYS A 98 8.48 11.12 9.10
N PHE A 99 7.17 11.12 9.27
CA PHE A 99 6.24 10.92 8.17
C PHE A 99 6.43 12.01 7.12
N ALA A 100 6.46 13.28 7.53
CA ALA A 100 6.69 14.41 6.63
C ALA A 100 8.05 14.35 5.92
N GLN A 101 9.08 13.80 6.57
CA GLN A 101 10.40 13.57 5.93
C GLN A 101 10.34 12.49 4.84
N MET A 102 9.48 11.49 4.97
CA MET A 102 9.30 10.43 3.97
C MET A 102 8.29 10.81 2.89
N ASP A 103 7.30 11.64 3.21
CA ASP A 103 6.24 12.04 2.29
C ASP A 103 6.78 12.98 1.20
N SER A 104 7.43 12.40 0.19
CA SER A 104 7.92 13.14 -0.95
C SER A 104 6.74 13.72 -1.71
N GLY A 105 6.72 15.05 -1.82
CA GLY A 105 5.65 15.78 -2.47
C GLY A 105 4.48 16.19 -1.55
N GLY A 106 4.50 15.85 -0.25
CA GLY A 106 3.53 16.36 0.72
C GLY A 106 2.08 15.99 0.42
N LYS A 107 1.86 14.77 -0.08
CA LYS A 107 0.53 14.28 -0.50
C LYS A 107 -0.32 13.73 0.64
N GLY A 108 0.26 13.59 1.84
CA GLY A 108 -0.41 13.10 3.04
C GLY A 108 -0.46 11.58 3.15
N TYR A 109 0.31 10.86 2.34
CA TYR A 109 0.45 9.40 2.38
C TYR A 109 1.82 8.98 1.83
N LEU A 110 2.34 7.84 2.29
CA LEU A 110 3.58 7.26 1.77
C LEU A 110 3.27 6.16 0.75
N THR A 111 4.01 6.14 -0.35
CA THR A 111 3.99 5.05 -1.32
C THR A 111 5.22 4.14 -1.13
N PRO A 112 5.30 3.00 -1.82
CA PRO A 112 6.51 2.17 -1.82
C PRO A 112 7.80 2.92 -2.20
N ASP A 113 7.68 3.95 -3.04
CA ASP A 113 8.82 4.78 -3.48
C ASP A 113 9.29 5.74 -2.39
N ASP A 114 8.39 6.20 -1.53
CA ASP A 114 8.69 7.03 -0.36
C ASP A 114 9.29 6.21 0.80
N TRP A 115 9.17 4.88 0.74
CA TRP A 115 9.43 4.00 1.85
C TRP A 115 10.92 3.71 2.03
N HIS A 116 11.55 4.50 2.90
CA HIS A 116 12.95 4.34 3.29
C HIS A 116 13.10 4.14 4.81
N PRO A 117 12.75 2.96 5.33
CA PRO A 117 12.96 2.67 6.75
C PRO A 117 14.46 2.77 7.04
N GLN A 118 14.81 3.64 8.00
CA GLN A 118 16.20 3.90 8.38
C GLN A 118 16.94 2.58 8.63
N SER A 119 18.08 2.39 7.95
CA SER A 119 19.00 1.26 8.11
C SER A 119 19.69 1.30 9.47
#